data_AF-A0A2P5MW87-F1
#
_entry.id   AF-A0A2P5MW87-F1
#
_cell.length_a   1.000
_cell.length_b   1.000
_cell.length_c   1.000
_cell.angle_alpha   90.00
_cell.angle_beta   90.00
_cell.angle_gamma   90.00
#
_symmetry.space_group_name_H-M   'P 1'
#
loop_
_entity.id
_entity.type
_entity.pdbx_description
1 polymer ?
#
loop_
_entity_poly.entity_id
_entity_poly.type
_entity_poly.pdbx_seq_one_letter_code
_entity_poly.pdbx_strand_id
1 'polypeptide(L)'
;MKRLQSFSTAVAIGVALMVGAAVARDFESSLGVRPTHVEVRPNPSTGRTTEQDNIAGRYNQDNKPGSVKHFYVLSPRTGAVILYSSVEGKVTSGGKRLTPRTSIEKYDCGKDCTHYEGMRVLIGGEMQITTEMMQDDGTFGNSVPYFYWFDTQGRYHQHFFTEGQVIAILDQPLVGKSVTINADVTAPK
;
A
#
# COMPACT_ATOMS: atom_id res chain seq x y z
N MET A 1 30.14 -10.79 74.60
CA MET A 1 31.13 -11.80 74.15
C MET A 1 30.56 -12.55 72.95
N LYS A 2 31.41 -12.72 71.93
CA LYS A 2 31.33 -13.64 70.78
C LYS A 2 30.35 -13.32 69.63
N ARG A 3 30.96 -12.78 68.58
CA ARG A 3 30.61 -12.90 67.16
C ARG A 3 30.37 -14.37 66.78
N LEU A 4 29.43 -14.61 65.86
CA LEU A 4 29.59 -15.66 64.85
C LEU A 4 29.07 -15.14 63.51
N GLN A 5 30.02 -14.80 62.63
CA GLN A 5 29.84 -14.88 61.18
C GLN A 5 29.92 -16.37 60.80
N SER A 6 29.07 -16.82 59.89
CA SER A 6 29.30 -18.07 59.17
C SER A 6 28.84 -17.89 57.73
N PHE A 7 29.83 -18.08 56.86
CA PHE A 7 29.82 -18.03 55.41
C PHE A 7 29.10 -19.24 54.80
N SER A 8 28.75 -19.08 53.51
CA SER A 8 28.61 -20.13 52.49
C SER A 8 27.30 -20.93 52.47
N THR A 9 26.55 -20.82 51.37
CA THR A 9 26.64 -21.78 50.25
C THR A 9 25.94 -21.16 49.03
N ALA A 10 26.70 -20.90 47.97
CA ALA A 10 26.15 -20.56 46.66
C ALA A 10 25.53 -21.81 46.05
N VAL A 11 24.24 -21.77 45.73
CA VAL A 11 23.59 -22.77 44.88
C VAL A 11 23.45 -22.15 43.50
N ALA A 12 24.43 -22.43 42.64
CA ALA A 12 24.33 -22.17 41.22
C ALA A 12 23.38 -23.22 40.60
N ILE A 13 22.13 -22.85 40.38
CA ILE A 13 21.21 -23.64 39.55
C ILE A 13 21.51 -23.28 38.10
N GLY A 14 22.40 -24.04 37.49
CA GLY A 14 22.62 -24.04 36.05
C GLY A 14 21.42 -24.69 35.35
N VAL A 15 20.46 -23.87 34.90
CA VAL A 15 19.47 -24.32 33.90
C VAL A 15 20.13 -24.20 32.53
N ALA A 16 20.64 -25.32 32.03
CA ALA A 16 21.07 -25.43 30.64
C ALA A 16 19.84 -25.29 29.74
N LEU A 17 19.62 -24.09 29.20
CA LEU A 17 18.74 -23.84 28.07
C LEU A 17 19.34 -24.56 26.85
N MET A 18 18.92 -25.81 26.63
CA MET A 18 19.09 -26.50 25.35
C MET A 18 18.17 -25.80 24.33
N VAL A 19 18.69 -24.70 23.76
CA VAL A 19 18.11 -24.07 22.57
C VAL A 19 18.18 -25.11 21.47
N GLY A 20 17.03 -25.68 21.12
CA GLY A 20 16.88 -26.45 19.90
C GLY A 20 17.20 -25.56 18.71
N ALA A 21 18.45 -25.59 18.26
CA ALA A 21 18.78 -25.21 16.90
C ALA A 21 18.11 -26.26 16.00
N ALA A 22 16.86 -26.00 15.62
CA ALA A 22 16.28 -26.66 14.47
C ALA A 22 17.19 -26.33 13.28
N VAL A 23 18.05 -27.28 12.93
CA VAL A 23 18.87 -27.21 11.73
C VAL A 23 17.88 -27.15 10.57
N ALA A 24 17.68 -25.96 10.02
CA ALA A 24 17.00 -25.78 8.75
C ALA A 24 17.75 -26.65 7.75
N ARG A 25 17.13 -27.76 7.32
CA ARG A 25 17.69 -28.57 6.25
C ARG A 25 17.60 -27.73 4.99
N ASP A 26 18.73 -27.47 4.36
CA ASP A 26 18.78 -26.85 3.04
C ASP A 26 17.97 -27.73 2.07
N PHE A 27 16.82 -27.23 1.62
CA PHE A 27 15.99 -27.91 0.62
C PHE A 27 16.56 -27.60 -0.76
N GLU A 28 17.27 -28.54 -1.37
CA GLU A 28 17.76 -28.42 -2.74
C GLU A 28 16.70 -28.97 -3.71
N SER A 29 16.37 -28.23 -4.77
CA SER A 29 15.46 -28.73 -5.80
C SER A 29 16.09 -29.92 -6.54
N SER A 30 15.27 -30.73 -7.22
CA SER A 30 15.75 -31.83 -8.07
C SER A 30 16.66 -31.39 -9.23
N LEU A 31 16.74 -30.08 -9.50
CA LEU A 31 17.61 -29.45 -10.49
C LEU A 31 18.87 -28.79 -9.85
N GLY A 32 19.13 -29.02 -8.56
CA GLY A 32 20.31 -28.47 -7.86
C GLY A 32 20.19 -27.00 -7.46
N VAL A 33 19.03 -26.37 -7.67
CA VAL A 33 18.79 -24.97 -7.30
C VAL A 33 18.48 -24.89 -5.81
N ARG A 34 19.22 -24.03 -5.10
CA ARG A 34 19.03 -23.72 -3.68
C ARG A 34 18.10 -22.51 -3.49
N PRO A 35 17.34 -22.44 -2.39
CA PRO A 35 16.53 -21.28 -2.05
C PRO A 35 17.42 -20.05 -1.92
N THR A 36 17.19 -19.04 -2.74
CA THR A 36 17.81 -17.72 -2.52
C THR A 36 17.00 -16.99 -1.45
N HIS A 37 17.68 -16.40 -0.48
CA HIS A 37 17.06 -15.54 0.53
C HIS A 37 17.46 -14.11 0.23
N VAL A 38 16.47 -13.23 0.19
CA VAL A 38 16.70 -11.79 0.05
C VAL A 38 16.35 -11.13 1.37
N GLU A 39 17.34 -10.54 2.02
CA GLU A 39 17.12 -9.68 3.18
C GLU A 39 16.69 -8.30 2.67
N VAL A 40 15.45 -7.89 2.99
CA VAL A 40 14.96 -6.55 2.69
C VAL A 40 15.33 -5.64 3.85
N ARG A 41 16.25 -4.70 3.62
CA ARG A 41 16.70 -3.76 4.64
C ARG A 41 15.77 -2.54 4.68
N PRO A 42 15.11 -2.25 5.82
CA PRO A 42 14.33 -1.04 5.97
C PRO A 42 15.22 0.20 6.02
N ASN A 43 14.67 1.34 5.61
CA ASN A 43 15.25 2.64 5.86
C ASN A 43 15.34 2.88 7.38
N PRO A 44 16.53 3.16 7.94
CA PRO A 44 16.72 3.28 9.38
C PRO A 44 16.00 4.49 10.01
N SER A 45 15.66 5.50 9.20
CA SER A 45 14.96 6.69 9.69
C SER A 45 13.43 6.52 9.79
N THR A 46 12.84 5.69 8.92
CA THR A 46 11.38 5.50 8.83
C THR A 46 10.93 4.12 9.29
N GLY A 47 11.84 3.14 9.34
CA GLY A 47 11.53 1.73 9.61
C GLY A 47 10.78 1.04 8.47
N ARG A 48 10.69 1.66 7.29
CA ARG A 48 9.93 1.17 6.13
C ARG A 48 10.84 0.64 5.02
N THR A 49 10.34 -0.25 4.18
CA THR A 49 11.01 -0.58 2.91
C THR A 49 10.89 0.58 1.92
N THR A 50 11.69 0.55 0.85
CA THR A 50 11.62 1.57 -0.21
C THR A 50 10.22 1.66 -0.83
N GLU A 51 9.56 0.52 -1.09
CA GLU A 51 8.20 0.49 -1.63
C GLU A 51 7.19 1.12 -0.67
N GLN A 52 7.33 0.83 0.63
CA GLN A 52 6.48 1.42 1.65
C GLN A 52 6.70 2.94 1.77
N ASP A 53 7.95 3.41 1.69
CA ASP A 53 8.27 4.84 1.66
C ASP A 53 7.69 5.51 0.40
N ASN A 54 7.75 4.85 -0.77
CA ASN A 54 7.13 5.36 -2.00
C ASN A 54 5.60 5.46 -1.89
N ILE A 55 4.94 4.43 -1.33
CA ILE A 55 3.49 4.43 -1.10
C ILE A 55 3.10 5.54 -0.13
N ALA A 56 3.82 5.67 0.99
CA ALA A 56 3.59 6.72 1.98
C ALA A 56 3.81 8.11 1.37
N GLY A 57 4.89 8.31 0.62
CA GLY A 57 5.19 9.56 -0.09
C GLY A 57 4.11 9.93 -1.08
N ARG A 58 3.63 8.96 -1.89
CA ARG A 58 2.50 9.15 -2.81
C ARG A 58 1.24 9.60 -2.06
N TYR A 59 0.85 8.91 -0.99
CA TYR A 59 -0.35 9.29 -0.24
C TYR A 59 -0.23 10.69 0.39
N ASN A 60 0.94 11.05 0.91
CA ASN A 60 1.16 12.39 1.45
C ASN A 60 1.05 13.47 0.37
N GLN A 61 1.60 13.21 -0.83
CA GLN A 61 1.56 14.15 -1.94
C GLN A 61 0.18 14.23 -2.61
N ASP A 62 -0.56 13.13 -2.67
CA ASP A 62 -1.90 13.05 -3.28
C ASP A 62 -3.00 13.64 -2.40
N ASN A 63 -2.82 13.58 -1.07
CA ASN A 63 -3.79 14.12 -0.13
C ASN A 63 -3.36 15.48 0.44
N LYS A 64 -2.31 16.12 -0.10
CA LYS A 64 -1.88 17.46 0.30
C LYS A 64 -2.97 18.49 -0.07
N PRO A 65 -3.59 19.18 0.90
CA PRO A 65 -4.62 20.17 0.59
C PRO A 65 -4.09 21.29 -0.31
N GLY A 66 -4.88 21.67 -1.31
CA GLY A 66 -4.50 22.69 -2.30
C GLY A 66 -3.39 22.29 -3.27
N SER A 67 -2.98 21.01 -3.31
CA SER A 67 -2.02 20.55 -4.32
C SER A 67 -2.62 20.68 -5.72
N VAL A 68 -1.84 21.18 -6.67
CA VAL A 68 -2.19 21.15 -8.09
C VAL A 68 -1.38 20.02 -8.74
N LYS A 69 -2.04 19.21 -9.56
CA LYS A 69 -1.39 18.19 -10.40
C LYS A 69 -1.65 18.49 -11.86
N HIS A 70 -0.80 17.94 -12.71
CA HIS A 70 -0.88 18.03 -14.15
C HIS A 70 -1.26 16.68 -14.73
N PHE A 71 -2.46 16.59 -15.28
CA PHE A 71 -3.00 15.38 -15.89
C PHE A 71 -2.84 15.44 -17.41
N TYR A 72 -2.23 14.42 -17.98
CA TYR A 72 -2.04 14.24 -19.40
C TYR A 72 -2.57 12.89 -19.85
N VAL A 73 -3.29 12.89 -20.98
CA VAL A 73 -3.54 11.71 -21.79
C VAL A 73 -2.70 11.83 -23.04
N LEU A 74 -1.81 10.88 -23.25
CA LEU A 74 -0.85 10.87 -24.34
C LEU A 74 -1.20 9.75 -25.34
N SER A 75 -0.98 10.03 -26.61
CA SER A 75 -0.99 9.03 -27.67
C SER A 75 0.16 8.04 -27.44
N PRO A 76 -0.10 6.73 -27.36
CA PRO A 76 0.95 5.73 -27.13
C PRO A 76 1.95 5.68 -28.28
N ARG A 77 1.49 5.99 -29.49
CA ARG A 77 2.29 5.85 -30.71
C ARG A 77 3.18 7.05 -30.95
N THR A 78 2.71 8.24 -30.61
CA THR A 78 3.37 9.50 -30.99
C THR A 78 3.86 10.31 -29.79
N GLY A 79 3.45 9.95 -28.56
CA GLY A 79 3.69 10.76 -27.37
C GLY A 79 2.95 12.10 -27.37
N ALA A 80 2.11 12.37 -28.38
CA ALA A 80 1.37 13.61 -28.49
C ALA A 80 0.33 13.74 -27.37
N VAL A 81 0.20 14.94 -26.80
CA VAL A 81 -0.83 15.24 -25.81
C VAL A 81 -2.20 15.27 -26.48
N ILE A 82 -3.05 14.32 -26.12
CA ILE A 82 -4.45 14.24 -26.55
C ILE A 82 -5.31 15.13 -25.64
N LEU A 83 -5.05 15.07 -24.34
CA LEU A 83 -5.74 15.86 -23.32
C LEU A 83 -4.75 16.34 -22.27
N TYR A 84 -4.96 17.59 -21.83
CA TYR A 84 -4.31 18.16 -20.66
C TYR A 84 -5.35 18.80 -19.75
N SER A 85 -5.22 18.59 -18.44
CA SER A 85 -5.97 19.32 -17.43
C SER A 85 -5.08 19.65 -16.23
N SER A 86 -5.27 20.84 -15.65
CA SER A 86 -4.91 21.02 -14.24
C SER A 86 -5.88 20.21 -13.38
N VAL A 87 -5.36 19.68 -12.28
CA VAL A 87 -6.14 18.91 -11.31
C VAL A 87 -6.00 19.60 -9.97
N GLU A 88 -7.13 19.94 -9.36
CA GLU A 88 -7.17 20.32 -7.96
C GLU A 88 -7.21 19.07 -7.09
N GLY A 89 -6.24 18.93 -6.19
CA GLY A 89 -6.08 17.74 -5.37
C GLY A 89 -5.61 16.55 -6.20
N LYS A 90 -6.46 15.53 -6.34
CA LYS A 90 -6.10 14.23 -6.94
C LYS A 90 -7.13 13.75 -7.97
N VAL A 91 -6.64 12.91 -8.89
CA VAL A 91 -7.49 12.13 -9.78
C VAL A 91 -8.01 10.91 -9.03
N THR A 92 -9.32 10.63 -9.15
CA THR A 92 -9.95 9.50 -8.47
C THR A 92 -10.50 8.51 -9.49
N SER A 93 -10.32 7.21 -9.24
CA SER A 93 -10.93 6.18 -10.09
C SER A 93 -12.43 6.11 -9.81
N GLY A 94 -13.22 5.93 -10.87
CA GLY A 94 -14.68 5.86 -10.81
C GLY A 94 -15.29 4.76 -9.92
N GLY A 95 -14.48 3.80 -9.47
CA GLY A 95 -14.94 2.68 -8.64
C GLY A 95 -14.84 2.95 -7.15
N LYS A 96 -14.18 4.05 -6.78
CA LYS A 96 -14.03 4.51 -5.40
C LYS A 96 -15.36 5.01 -4.85
N ARG A 97 -15.64 4.68 -3.59
CA ARG A 97 -16.90 4.96 -2.90
C ARG A 97 -16.62 5.31 -1.44
N LEU A 98 -17.51 6.11 -0.84
CA LEU A 98 -17.46 6.41 0.60
C LEU A 98 -18.16 5.33 1.44
N THR A 99 -18.85 4.39 0.80
CA THR A 99 -19.56 3.29 1.46
C THR A 99 -19.24 1.96 0.77
N PRO A 100 -19.17 0.86 1.54
CA PRO A 100 -19.11 -0.47 0.97
C PRO A 100 -20.43 -0.80 0.24
N ARG A 101 -20.35 -1.75 -0.69
CA ARG A 101 -21.47 -2.42 -1.34
C ARG A 101 -21.86 -3.68 -0.60
N THR A 102 -20.91 -4.34 0.07
CA THR A 102 -21.23 -5.51 0.90
C THR A 102 -21.59 -5.08 2.31
N SER A 103 -22.75 -5.50 2.77
CA SER A 103 -23.08 -5.59 4.19
C SER A 103 -23.32 -7.06 4.50
N ILE A 104 -22.74 -7.54 5.59
CA ILE A 104 -23.05 -8.87 6.12
C ILE A 104 -24.08 -8.68 7.22
N GLU A 105 -25.22 -9.34 7.04
CA GLU A 105 -26.16 -9.55 8.14
C GLU A 105 -25.54 -10.50 9.15
N LYS A 106 -25.74 -10.19 10.43
CA LYS A 106 -25.32 -11.02 11.56
C LYS A 106 -25.81 -12.46 11.34
N TYR A 107 -24.92 -13.43 11.14
CA TYR A 107 -25.33 -14.83 11.12
C TYR A 107 -25.23 -15.43 12.52
N ASP A 108 -26.29 -16.10 12.93
CA ASP A 108 -26.38 -16.81 14.21
C ASP A 108 -25.70 -18.17 14.05
N CYS A 109 -24.59 -18.40 14.76
CA CYS A 109 -23.89 -19.70 14.76
C CYS A 109 -24.37 -20.63 15.89
N GLY A 110 -25.49 -20.30 16.53
CA GLY A 110 -26.15 -21.10 17.55
C GLY A 110 -26.08 -20.46 18.94
N LYS A 111 -26.62 -21.19 19.94
CA LYS A 111 -26.54 -20.79 21.36
C LYS A 111 -25.07 -20.50 21.70
N ASP A 112 -24.78 -19.24 21.98
CA ASP A 112 -23.53 -18.74 22.55
C ASP A 112 -22.41 -18.32 21.57
N CYS A 113 -22.68 -18.17 20.27
CA CYS A 113 -21.73 -17.47 19.39
C CYS A 113 -22.41 -16.51 18.40
N THR A 114 -21.90 -15.28 18.35
CA THR A 114 -22.07 -14.38 17.20
C THR A 114 -20.67 -14.15 16.65
N HIS A 115 -20.36 -14.76 15.50
CA HIS A 115 -19.15 -14.44 14.75
C HIS A 115 -19.46 -13.36 13.72
N TYR A 116 -18.58 -12.37 13.65
CA TYR A 116 -18.61 -11.33 12.64
C TYR A 116 -17.54 -11.67 11.60
N GLU A 117 -17.94 -12.03 10.40
CA GLU A 117 -17.00 -12.19 9.29
C GLU A 117 -16.82 -10.86 8.57
N GLY A 118 -16.05 -9.93 9.14
CA GLY A 118 -15.79 -8.68 8.43
C GLY A 118 -15.30 -7.53 9.30
N MET A 119 -14.97 -6.44 8.64
CA MET A 119 -14.60 -5.18 9.27
C MET A 119 -15.85 -4.42 9.69
N ARG A 120 -15.86 -3.91 10.92
CA ARG A 120 -16.90 -3.00 11.42
C ARG A 120 -16.64 -1.58 10.92
N VAL A 121 -17.66 -0.94 10.35
CA VAL A 121 -17.58 0.41 9.79
C VAL A 121 -18.79 1.24 10.26
N LEU A 122 -18.57 2.53 10.50
CA LEU A 122 -19.63 3.47 10.88
C LEU A 122 -20.07 4.23 9.63
N ILE A 123 -21.30 4.03 9.17
CA ILE A 123 -21.86 4.67 7.98
C ILE A 123 -23.12 5.42 8.38
N GLY A 124 -23.16 6.74 8.18
CA GLY A 124 -24.34 7.55 8.52
C GLY A 124 -24.75 7.50 9.99
N GLY A 125 -23.83 7.14 10.90
CA GLY A 125 -24.10 6.96 12.33
C GLY A 125 -24.50 5.53 12.73
N GLU A 126 -24.65 4.61 11.77
CA GLU A 126 -24.99 3.21 12.02
C GLU A 126 -23.77 2.31 11.85
N MET A 127 -23.61 1.37 12.78
CA MET A 127 -22.56 0.35 12.70
C MET A 127 -22.97 -0.74 11.72
N GLN A 128 -22.15 -0.95 10.69
CA GLN A 128 -22.31 -2.02 9.71
C GLN A 128 -21.08 -2.95 9.72
N ILE A 129 -21.26 -4.17 9.21
CA ILE A 129 -20.17 -5.15 9.01
C ILE A 129 -20.03 -5.38 7.52
N THR A 130 -18.80 -5.30 7.00
CA THR A 130 -18.51 -5.47 5.58
C THR A 130 -17.31 -6.38 5.36
N THR A 131 -17.30 -7.10 4.24
CA THR A 131 -16.12 -7.82 3.76
C THR A 131 -15.16 -6.93 2.97
N GLU A 132 -15.60 -5.74 2.55
CA GLU A 132 -14.74 -4.81 1.85
C GLU A 132 -13.78 -4.14 2.83
N MET A 133 -12.48 -4.22 2.54
CA MET A 133 -11.47 -3.51 3.29
C MET A 133 -11.46 -2.03 2.87
N MET A 134 -11.56 -1.15 3.85
CA MET A 134 -11.32 0.29 3.64
C MET A 134 -9.84 0.47 3.36
N GLN A 135 -9.53 1.31 2.37
CA GLN A 135 -8.17 1.58 1.94
C GLN A 135 -7.56 2.73 2.74
N ASP A 136 -6.24 2.90 2.63
CA ASP A 136 -5.49 3.95 3.32
C ASP A 136 -5.98 5.38 2.97
N ASP A 137 -6.66 5.54 1.85
CA ASP A 137 -7.27 6.81 1.42
C ASP A 137 -8.69 7.03 1.97
N GLY A 138 -9.19 6.13 2.83
CA GLY A 138 -10.51 6.20 3.45
C GLY A 138 -11.67 5.80 2.53
N THR A 139 -11.40 5.24 1.37
CA THR A 139 -12.43 4.83 0.40
C THR A 139 -12.58 3.31 0.30
N PHE A 140 -13.72 2.89 -0.24
CA PHE A 140 -14.00 1.51 -0.63
C PHE A 140 -13.94 1.36 -2.15
N GLY A 141 -13.74 0.11 -2.59
CA GLY A 141 -13.79 -0.25 -4.00
C GLY A 141 -12.45 -0.23 -4.72
N ASN A 142 -12.51 -0.67 -5.97
CA ASN A 142 -11.34 -0.95 -6.78
C ASN A 142 -11.21 0.05 -7.93
N SER A 143 -10.07 0.01 -8.61
CA SER A 143 -9.87 0.76 -9.84
C SER A 143 -10.79 0.22 -10.94
N VAL A 144 -11.41 1.11 -11.70
CA VAL A 144 -12.36 0.82 -12.82
C VAL A 144 -11.97 1.67 -14.05
N PRO A 145 -12.60 1.50 -15.24
CA PRO A 145 -12.05 1.97 -16.51
C PRO A 145 -12.27 3.47 -16.78
N TYR A 146 -12.48 4.28 -15.73
CA TYR A 146 -12.51 5.73 -15.86
C TYR A 146 -11.96 6.44 -14.64
N PHE A 147 -11.53 7.67 -14.87
CA PHE A 147 -11.11 8.61 -13.86
C PHE A 147 -12.06 9.81 -13.84
N TYR A 148 -12.16 10.45 -12.68
CA TYR A 148 -12.78 11.74 -12.54
C TYR A 148 -11.91 12.65 -11.66
N TRP A 149 -12.00 13.94 -11.90
CA TRP A 149 -11.27 14.97 -11.16
C TRP A 149 -11.99 16.32 -11.24
N PHE A 150 -11.57 17.23 -10.38
CA PHE A 150 -11.91 18.65 -10.49
C PHE A 150 -10.67 19.40 -10.95
N ASP A 151 -10.84 20.35 -11.88
CA ASP A 151 -9.75 21.24 -12.24
C ASP A 151 -9.60 22.40 -11.26
N THR A 152 -8.56 23.21 -11.43
CA THR A 152 -8.28 24.37 -10.57
C THR A 152 -9.32 25.50 -10.67
N GLN A 153 -10.36 25.35 -11.48
CA GLN A 153 -11.52 26.24 -11.58
C GLN A 153 -12.78 25.61 -10.96
N GLY A 154 -12.66 24.46 -10.30
CA GLY A 154 -13.77 23.73 -9.70
C GLY A 154 -14.67 23.03 -10.72
N ARG A 155 -14.24 22.89 -11.98
CA ARG A 155 -15.05 22.20 -13.00
C ARG A 155 -14.81 20.70 -12.91
N TYR A 156 -15.89 19.93 -13.00
CA TYR A 156 -15.85 18.48 -13.01
C TYR A 156 -15.42 17.94 -14.37
N HIS A 157 -14.56 16.94 -14.35
CA HIS A 157 -14.10 16.21 -15.53
C HIS A 157 -14.18 14.71 -15.30
N GLN A 158 -14.47 13.97 -16.36
CA GLN A 158 -14.46 12.51 -16.38
C GLN A 158 -13.82 12.02 -17.68
N HIS A 159 -12.95 11.03 -17.57
CA HIS A 159 -12.27 10.44 -18.71
C HIS A 159 -12.30 8.91 -18.65
N PHE A 160 -12.92 8.31 -19.65
CA PHE A 160 -12.83 6.87 -19.89
C PHE A 160 -11.55 6.58 -20.66
N PHE A 161 -10.77 5.62 -20.20
CA PHE A 161 -9.57 5.19 -20.89
C PHE A 161 -9.78 3.80 -21.47
N THR A 162 -9.41 3.66 -22.74
CA THR A 162 -9.34 2.37 -23.43
C THR A 162 -7.89 1.89 -23.45
N GLU A 163 -7.69 0.62 -23.79
CA GLU A 163 -6.36 0.08 -24.00
C GLU A 163 -5.57 0.96 -24.99
N GLY A 164 -4.33 1.29 -24.62
CA GLY A 164 -3.42 2.08 -25.43
C GLY A 164 -3.28 3.55 -25.01
N GLN A 165 -4.06 4.12 -24.11
CA GLN A 165 -3.75 5.49 -23.65
C GLN A 165 -2.63 5.50 -22.62
N VAL A 166 -1.64 6.39 -22.78
CA VAL A 166 -0.63 6.64 -21.75
C VAL A 166 -1.11 7.77 -20.87
N ILE A 167 -1.23 7.51 -19.57
CA ILE A 167 -1.71 8.50 -18.59
C ILE A 167 -0.56 8.93 -17.71
N ALA A 168 -0.35 10.25 -17.61
CA ALA A 168 0.62 10.84 -16.71
C ALA A 168 -0.07 11.82 -15.76
N ILE A 169 0.11 11.61 -14.46
CA ILE A 169 -0.31 12.52 -13.40
C ILE A 169 0.95 12.95 -12.67
N LEU A 170 1.27 14.24 -12.74
CA LEU A 170 2.54 14.76 -12.26
C LEU A 170 2.30 15.92 -11.30
N ASP A 171 3.20 16.11 -10.35
CA ASP A 171 3.23 17.28 -9.46
C ASP A 171 3.89 18.50 -10.11
N GLN A 172 4.58 18.30 -11.23
CA GLN A 172 5.16 19.35 -12.07
C GLN A 172 4.72 19.15 -13.53
N PRO A 173 4.58 20.24 -14.31
CA PRO A 173 4.21 20.12 -15.72
C PRO A 173 5.32 19.43 -16.52
N LEU A 174 4.95 18.72 -17.58
CA LEU A 174 5.92 18.18 -18.53
C LEU A 174 6.66 19.34 -19.22
N VAL A 175 7.98 19.38 -19.08
CA VAL A 175 8.84 20.38 -19.72
C VAL A 175 9.28 19.84 -21.09
N GLY A 176 8.67 20.31 -22.17
CA GLY A 176 9.08 19.98 -23.55
C GLY A 176 7.91 19.84 -24.54
N LYS A 177 8.19 20.04 -25.85
CA LYS A 177 7.19 19.85 -26.93
C LYS A 177 6.90 18.37 -27.24
N SER A 178 7.77 17.47 -26.81
CA SER A 178 7.65 16.01 -26.96
C SER A 178 8.26 15.34 -25.73
N VAL A 179 7.55 14.38 -25.15
CA VAL A 179 8.07 13.53 -24.07
C VAL A 179 8.31 12.15 -24.66
N THR A 180 9.59 11.83 -24.88
CA THR A 180 10.01 10.47 -25.19
C THR A 180 10.26 9.77 -23.86
N ILE A 181 9.37 8.85 -23.48
CA ILE A 181 9.67 7.90 -22.40
C ILE A 181 10.63 6.88 -23.01
N ASN A 182 11.92 7.08 -22.79
CA ASN A 182 12.94 6.19 -23.31
C ASN A 182 12.93 4.90 -22.49
N ALA A 183 12.45 3.81 -23.09
CA ALA A 183 12.46 2.47 -22.48
C ALA A 183 13.78 1.71 -22.72
N ASP A 184 14.71 2.30 -23.48
CA ASP A 184 16.01 1.68 -23.74
C ASP A 184 16.97 1.94 -22.57
N VAL A 185 16.93 1.06 -21.58
CA VAL A 185 18.08 0.84 -20.68
C VAL A 185 18.80 -0.41 -21.18
N THR A 186 19.78 -0.25 -22.08
CA THR A 186 20.88 -1.22 -22.09
C THR A 186 21.62 -1.03 -20.76
N ALA A 187 21.53 -2.04 -19.89
CA ALA A 187 22.34 -2.11 -18.68
C ALA A 187 23.82 -1.89 -19.03
N PRO A 188 24.60 -1.18 -18.19
CA PRO A 188 26.04 -1.13 -18.37
C PRO A 188 26.60 -2.55 -18.28
N LYS A 189 27.52 -2.87 -19.20
CA LYS A 189 28.17 -4.17 -19.34
C LYS A 189 28.85 -4.65 -18.06
#